data_AF-A0A2G9UQQ4-F1
#
_entry.id   AF-A0A2G9UQQ4-F1
#
_cell.length_a   1.000
_cell.length_b   1.000
_cell.length_c   1.000
_cell.angle_alpha   90.00
_cell.angle_beta   90.00
_cell.angle_gamma   90.00
#
_symmetry.space_group_name_H-M   'P 1'
#
loop_
_entity.id
_entity.type
_entity.pdbx_description
1 polymer ?
#
loop_
_entity_poly.entity_id
_entity_poly.type
_entity_poly.pdbx_seq_one_letter_code
_entity_poly.pdbx_strand_id
1 'polypeptide(L)'
;MLLGWLTSDEYLPTSSIVPGNAKTVRNNNSSRFGKFIRIHFNRAGKVAGGDIEHYLLEKSRVIKQAPGERCYHIFYQIYSGAVKGLKERLMLTRPIKEYHFVAQAETTIDGVDDKEEMLITDEAFDIMKFTQKEKDELFAITAGIMHMGELTFKQRPREEQAELDNGKEGELACKLYQVDYEKFINSMLKPRVKHNSFEQLWINFVNEKLQQFFNHHMFVLEQEEYSREGIQWQFIDFGLDLQACIELIEKAEAHLAIVHYAGTVRYNVKGWLEKNKDPLNDTAVSVLKANTQNTLMAELWADYNTQDDIASLGKKAVPGKKKGKSASFMTVSMMYRESLNKLMHMLNQTHPHFIRCIIPNEQKKSGVIEANLVLNQLTCNGVLEGIRICRKGFPNRMPYLDFKQRYAVLAAEEAKKAKTDKEAGQGIVNKLSSKGSLKPEDYQCGLTKVFFKAGVLAHLEELRDEELSIIITKFQSACRHYLAMWDYKRRLDQK
;
A
#
# COMPACT_ATOMS: atom_id res chain seq x y z
N MET A 1 7.40 7.32 11.22
CA MET A 1 7.69 6.83 12.57
C MET A 1 6.41 6.26 13.19
N LEU A 2 5.96 5.07 12.75
CA LEU A 2 4.75 4.39 13.25
C LEU A 2 5.06 2.89 13.37
N LEU A 3 5.98 2.54 14.27
CA LEU A 3 6.40 1.17 14.60
C LEU A 3 6.03 0.83 16.06
N GLY A 4 4.87 1.31 16.52
CA GLY A 4 4.35 1.07 17.86
C GLY A 4 3.23 0.03 17.86
N TRP A 5 3.22 -0.84 18.86
CA TRP A 5 2.20 -1.86 19.10
C TRP A 5 0.83 -1.20 19.35
N LEU A 6 -0.09 -1.28 18.38
CA LEU A 6 -1.43 -0.69 18.51
C LEU A 6 -2.39 -1.60 19.28
N THR A 7 -2.97 -1.10 20.37
CA THR A 7 -4.07 -1.79 21.07
C THR A 7 -5.38 -1.73 20.26
N SER A 8 -6.43 -2.47 20.66
CA SER A 8 -7.70 -2.53 19.92
C SER A 8 -8.32 -1.15 19.68
N ASP A 9 -8.17 -0.23 20.64
CA ASP A 9 -8.80 1.09 20.64
C ASP A 9 -7.99 2.10 19.80
N GLU A 10 -6.67 1.86 19.67
CA GLU A 10 -5.75 2.65 18.83
C GLU A 10 -5.81 2.22 17.35
N TYR A 11 -6.33 1.02 17.05
CA TYR A 11 -6.34 0.49 15.68
C TYR A 11 -7.38 1.17 14.77
N LEU A 12 -8.60 1.44 15.28
CA LEU A 12 -9.67 2.10 14.50
C LEU A 12 -9.28 3.52 14.01
N PRO A 13 -8.73 4.41 14.87
CA PRO A 13 -8.30 5.75 14.48
C PRO A 13 -7.18 5.80 13.43
N THR A 14 -6.32 4.76 13.35
CA THR A 14 -5.22 4.75 12.36
C THR A 14 -5.72 4.86 10.92
N SER A 15 -6.92 4.36 10.63
CA SER A 15 -7.48 4.46 9.28
C SER A 15 -7.86 5.89 8.90
N SER A 16 -8.21 6.73 9.88
CA SER A 16 -8.61 8.13 9.72
C SER A 16 -7.42 9.10 9.69
N ILE A 17 -6.27 8.71 10.24
CA ILE A 17 -5.05 9.55 10.29
C ILE A 17 -4.26 9.50 8.99
N VAL A 18 -4.31 8.40 8.23
CA VAL A 18 -3.41 8.23 7.07
C VAL A 18 -3.86 9.15 5.93
N PRO A 19 -3.14 10.26 5.64
CA PRO A 19 -3.65 11.35 4.81
C PRO A 19 -3.45 11.08 3.29
N GLY A 20 -3.41 9.82 2.88
CA GLY A 20 -3.09 9.39 1.52
C GLY A 20 -4.31 9.19 0.62
N ASN A 21 -5.50 9.60 1.05
CA ASN A 21 -6.72 9.51 0.24
C ASN A 21 -6.98 10.81 -0.53
N ALA A 22 -7.53 10.67 -1.73
CA ALA A 22 -7.91 11.78 -2.60
C ALA A 22 -9.14 11.42 -3.47
N LYS A 23 -9.85 12.43 -4.00
CA LYS A 23 -10.94 12.20 -4.97
C LYS A 23 -10.36 11.96 -6.37
N THR A 24 -10.92 10.96 -7.03
CA THR A 24 -10.72 10.64 -8.45
C THR A 24 -12.06 10.74 -9.18
N VAL A 25 -12.02 10.71 -10.51
CA VAL A 25 -13.24 10.71 -11.35
C VAL A 25 -14.18 9.57 -10.95
N ARG A 26 -13.65 8.39 -10.60
CA ARG A 26 -14.44 7.17 -10.29
C ARG A 26 -14.71 6.93 -8.81
N ASN A 27 -13.89 7.47 -7.91
CA ASN A 27 -14.03 7.25 -6.47
C ASN A 27 -13.72 8.55 -5.70
N ASN A 28 -14.67 9.00 -4.88
CA ASN A 28 -14.55 10.22 -4.09
C ASN A 28 -13.55 10.11 -2.93
N ASN A 29 -13.28 8.90 -2.44
CA ASN A 29 -12.33 8.63 -1.36
C ASN A 29 -11.38 7.50 -1.79
N SER A 30 -10.54 7.78 -2.79
CA SER A 30 -9.59 6.80 -3.33
C SER A 30 -8.29 6.84 -2.54
N SER A 31 -7.91 5.72 -1.92
CA SER A 31 -6.55 5.57 -1.42
C SER A 31 -5.55 5.63 -2.57
N ARG A 32 -4.60 6.56 -2.48
CA ARG A 32 -3.51 6.74 -3.46
C ARG A 32 -2.20 6.17 -2.96
N PHE A 33 -2.33 5.23 -2.03
CA PHE A 33 -1.27 4.43 -1.45
C PHE A 33 -1.76 3.00 -1.19
N GLY A 34 -0.84 2.06 -1.22
CA GLY A 34 -1.06 0.70 -0.76
C GLY A 34 -0.81 0.60 0.75
N LYS A 35 -1.63 -0.20 1.43
CA LYS A 35 -1.42 -0.53 2.84
C LYS A 35 -1.56 -2.03 3.03
N PHE A 36 -0.63 -2.60 3.78
CA PHE A 36 -0.71 -3.97 4.27
C PHE A 36 -0.77 -3.90 5.78
N ILE A 37 -1.86 -4.43 6.34
CA ILE A 37 -2.09 -4.36 7.77
C ILE A 37 -1.97 -5.77 8.34
N ARG A 38 -1.05 -5.95 9.29
CA ARG A 38 -0.93 -7.15 10.09
C ARG A 38 -1.66 -6.92 11.40
N ILE A 39 -2.59 -7.81 11.73
CA ILE A 39 -3.25 -7.83 13.04
C ILE A 39 -2.68 -9.00 13.82
N HIS A 40 -2.14 -8.71 15.00
CA HIS A 40 -1.57 -9.70 15.91
C HIS A 40 -2.60 -10.13 16.92
N PHE A 41 -2.73 -11.43 17.15
CA PHE A 41 -3.63 -12.01 18.13
C PHE A 41 -2.84 -12.69 19.24
N ASN A 42 -3.30 -12.56 20.49
CA ASN A 42 -2.73 -13.29 21.61
C ASN A 42 -3.20 -14.75 21.61
N ARG A 43 -2.67 -15.56 22.54
CA ARG A 43 -3.06 -16.98 22.71
C ARG A 43 -4.55 -17.19 23.00
N ALA A 44 -5.26 -16.18 23.49
CA ALA A 44 -6.70 -16.23 23.76
C ALA A 44 -7.55 -15.81 22.55
N GLY A 45 -6.94 -15.49 21.40
CA GLY A 45 -7.64 -15.04 20.19
C GLY A 45 -8.10 -13.59 20.23
N LYS A 46 -7.68 -12.79 21.22
CA LYS A 46 -7.94 -11.35 21.26
C LYS A 46 -6.87 -10.60 20.50
N VAL A 47 -7.25 -9.48 19.88
CA VAL A 47 -6.30 -8.56 19.24
C VAL A 47 -5.31 -8.06 20.29
N ALA A 48 -4.03 -8.23 20.01
CA ALA A 48 -2.92 -7.86 20.88
C ALA A 48 -2.09 -6.70 20.33
N GLY A 49 -2.17 -6.46 19.03
CA GLY A 49 -1.30 -5.53 18.33
C GLY A 49 -1.67 -5.42 16.84
N GLY A 50 -1.06 -4.47 16.15
CA GLY A 50 -1.03 -4.47 14.69
C GLY A 50 0.14 -3.67 14.15
N ASP A 51 0.60 -4.05 12.95
CA ASP A 51 1.57 -3.28 12.16
C ASP A 51 0.93 -2.84 10.86
N ILE A 52 1.25 -1.63 10.41
CA ILE A 52 0.83 -1.13 9.10
C ILE A 52 2.09 -0.87 8.27
N GLU A 53 2.22 -1.59 7.16
CA GLU A 53 3.22 -1.32 6.15
C GLU A 53 2.57 -0.56 4.99
N HIS A 54 3.11 0.62 4.70
CA HIS A 54 2.66 1.44 3.57
C HIS A 54 3.55 1.17 2.35
N TYR A 55 2.94 1.07 1.19
CA TYR A 55 3.64 0.91 -0.07
C TYR A 55 3.08 1.88 -1.09
N LEU A 56 3.97 2.59 -1.78
CA LEU A 56 3.61 3.50 -2.87
C LEU A 56 2.78 4.69 -2.38
N LEU A 57 3.21 5.90 -2.65
CA LEU A 57 2.38 7.10 -2.51
C LEU A 57 2.43 7.85 -3.82
N GLU A 58 1.29 8.27 -4.35
CA GLU A 58 1.23 9.05 -5.58
C GLU A 58 1.67 10.50 -5.33
N LYS A 59 2.99 10.71 -5.14
CA LYS A 59 3.57 12.04 -4.85
C LYS A 59 3.22 13.08 -5.92
N SER A 60 3.15 12.68 -7.19
CA SER A 60 2.85 13.56 -8.32
C SER A 60 1.48 14.24 -8.23
N ARG A 61 0.55 13.67 -7.45
CA ARG A 61 -0.78 14.25 -7.24
C ARG A 61 -0.75 15.59 -6.51
N VAL A 62 0.30 15.87 -5.72
CA VAL A 62 0.45 17.16 -5.03
C VAL A 62 0.69 18.28 -6.04
N ILE A 63 1.53 18.04 -7.04
CA ILE A 63 1.93 19.06 -8.03
C ILE A 63 0.96 19.17 -9.21
N LYS A 64 0.20 18.11 -9.50
CA LYS A 64 -0.72 18.08 -10.63
C LYS A 64 -1.90 17.15 -10.41
N GLN A 65 -3.10 17.65 -10.68
CA GLN A 65 -4.34 16.85 -10.67
C GLN A 65 -4.95 16.78 -12.07
N ALA A 66 -5.60 15.67 -12.40
CA ALA A 66 -6.38 15.58 -13.63
C ALA A 66 -7.77 16.23 -13.46
N PRO A 67 -8.43 16.67 -14.55
CA PRO A 67 -9.79 17.20 -14.48
C PRO A 67 -10.75 16.23 -13.78
N GLY A 68 -11.58 16.73 -12.86
CA GLY A 68 -12.51 15.93 -12.05
C GLY A 68 -11.88 15.23 -10.84
N GLU A 69 -10.57 15.35 -10.63
CA GLU A 69 -9.88 14.85 -9.44
C GLU A 69 -9.67 15.95 -8.39
N ARG A 70 -9.33 15.55 -7.16
CA ARG A 70 -8.94 16.46 -6.07
C ARG A 70 -7.54 16.10 -5.59
N CYS A 71 -6.86 17.05 -4.95
CA CYS A 71 -5.64 16.76 -4.20
C CYS A 71 -5.96 15.95 -2.92
N TYR A 72 -4.95 15.63 -2.11
CA TYR A 72 -5.13 14.86 -0.87
C TYR A 72 -6.09 15.57 0.10
N HIS A 73 -6.98 14.81 0.75
CA HIS A 73 -8.07 15.36 1.57
C HIS A 73 -7.55 16.26 2.70
N ILE A 74 -6.40 15.92 3.28
CA ILE A 74 -5.80 16.65 4.40
C ILE A 74 -5.61 18.14 4.14
N PHE A 75 -5.30 18.56 2.90
CA PHE A 75 -5.11 19.98 2.57
C PHE A 75 -6.37 20.81 2.75
N TYR A 76 -7.53 20.20 2.52
CA TYR A 76 -8.83 20.87 2.63
C TYR A 76 -9.37 20.76 4.05
N GLN A 77 -9.09 19.66 4.74
CA GLN A 77 -9.40 19.46 6.16
C GLN A 77 -8.70 20.52 7.02
N ILE A 78 -7.38 20.72 6.86
CA ILE A 78 -6.64 21.75 7.62
C ILE A 78 -7.07 23.18 7.24
N TYR A 79 -7.51 23.40 6.00
CA TYR A 79 -8.01 24.69 5.52
C TYR A 79 -9.44 25.01 6.02
N SER A 80 -10.21 23.99 6.40
CA SER A 80 -11.64 24.08 6.77
C SER A 80 -11.91 25.01 7.95
N GLY A 81 -10.91 25.22 8.81
CA GLY A 81 -11.01 26.02 10.04
C GLY A 81 -11.82 25.36 11.15
N ALA A 82 -12.11 24.04 11.05
CA ALA A 82 -12.87 23.34 12.08
C ALA A 82 -12.15 23.28 13.44
N VAL A 83 -10.83 23.05 13.42
CA VAL A 83 -10.00 23.15 14.62
C VAL A 83 -9.68 24.62 14.90
N LYS A 84 -10.12 25.11 16.06
CA LYS A 84 -10.04 26.54 16.42
C LYS A 84 -8.61 27.06 16.38
N GLY A 85 -8.39 28.13 15.62
CA GLY A 85 -7.10 28.79 15.51
C GLY A 85 -6.08 28.06 14.63
N LEU A 86 -6.38 26.86 14.11
CA LEU A 86 -5.41 26.08 13.33
C LEU A 86 -5.09 26.79 12.01
N LYS A 87 -6.12 27.24 11.29
CA LYS A 87 -5.96 27.92 10.00
C LYS A 87 -5.09 29.17 10.12
N GLU A 88 -5.28 29.94 11.19
CA GLU A 88 -4.52 31.15 11.50
C GLU A 88 -3.08 30.82 11.88
N ARG A 89 -2.85 29.79 12.71
CA ARG A 89 -1.49 29.30 13.05
C ARG A 89 -0.73 28.83 11.81
N LEU A 90 -1.44 28.20 10.86
CA LEU A 90 -0.90 27.74 9.59
C LEU A 90 -0.77 28.86 8.53
N MET A 91 -1.18 30.09 8.85
CA MET A 91 -1.08 31.27 7.97
C MET A 91 -1.82 31.10 6.63
N LEU A 92 -2.87 30.26 6.61
CA LEU A 92 -3.69 29.95 5.43
C LEU A 92 -4.73 31.05 5.18
N THR A 93 -4.28 32.19 4.65
CA THR A 93 -5.09 33.41 4.49
C THR A 93 -5.78 33.53 3.12
N ARG A 94 -5.24 32.88 2.09
CA ARG A 94 -5.80 32.95 0.73
C ARG A 94 -7.08 32.11 0.57
N PRO A 95 -7.99 32.46 -0.35
CA PRO A 95 -9.04 31.56 -0.80
C PRO A 95 -8.45 30.22 -1.28
N ILE A 96 -9.09 29.09 -0.96
CA ILE A 96 -8.55 27.77 -1.32
C ILE A 96 -8.28 27.61 -2.83
N LYS A 97 -9.10 28.26 -3.67
CA LYS A 97 -8.99 28.24 -5.13
C LYS A 97 -7.74 28.95 -5.67
N GLU A 98 -7.07 29.74 -4.84
CA GLU A 98 -5.84 30.44 -5.21
C GLU A 98 -4.59 29.65 -4.86
N TYR A 99 -4.69 28.54 -4.14
CA TYR A 99 -3.55 27.65 -3.90
C TYR A 99 -3.36 26.70 -5.10
N HIS A 100 -2.36 26.98 -5.93
CA HIS A 100 -2.02 26.31 -7.17
C HIS A 100 -1.88 24.79 -7.03
N PHE A 101 -1.26 24.28 -5.96
CA PHE A 101 -1.13 22.82 -5.76
C PHE A 101 -2.43 22.13 -5.31
N VAL A 102 -3.43 22.89 -4.85
CA VAL A 102 -4.65 22.33 -4.25
C VAL A 102 -5.89 22.64 -5.11
N ALA A 103 -5.80 23.60 -6.02
CA ALA A 103 -6.94 24.13 -6.77
C ALA A 103 -6.94 23.85 -8.28
N GLN A 104 -6.07 22.98 -8.81
CA GLN A 104 -6.02 22.76 -10.27
C GLN A 104 -7.24 22.04 -10.84
N ALA A 105 -8.05 21.42 -9.97
CA ALA A 105 -9.23 20.66 -10.36
C ALA A 105 -10.35 20.82 -9.32
N GLU A 106 -10.93 19.74 -8.83
CA GLU A 106 -12.06 19.77 -7.90
C GLU A 106 -11.59 20.18 -6.51
N THR A 107 -12.32 21.09 -5.86
CA THR A 107 -12.05 21.51 -4.47
C THR A 107 -13.07 20.94 -3.49
N THR A 108 -14.24 20.53 -3.96
CA THR A 108 -15.33 19.98 -3.15
C THR A 108 -15.63 18.52 -3.52
N ILE A 109 -16.22 17.80 -2.57
CA ILE A 109 -16.62 16.40 -2.72
C ILE A 109 -18.07 16.28 -2.28
N ASP A 110 -18.89 15.62 -3.08
CA ASP A 110 -20.28 15.37 -2.73
C ASP A 110 -20.38 14.38 -1.57
N GLY A 111 -21.13 14.76 -0.53
CA GLY A 111 -21.41 13.90 0.62
C GLY A 111 -20.29 13.80 1.66
N VAL A 112 -19.25 14.63 1.57
CA VAL A 112 -18.15 14.69 2.56
C VAL A 112 -17.99 16.13 3.04
N ASP A 113 -18.05 16.35 4.36
CA ASP A 113 -17.76 17.64 4.98
C ASP A 113 -16.32 17.65 5.51
N ASP A 114 -15.47 18.44 4.88
CA ASP A 114 -14.06 18.60 5.27
C ASP A 114 -13.89 19.14 6.70
N LYS A 115 -14.90 19.81 7.26
CA LYS A 115 -14.87 20.28 8.66
C LYS A 115 -15.05 19.14 9.64
N GLU A 116 -16.07 18.31 9.43
CA GLU A 116 -16.34 17.14 10.26
C GLU A 116 -15.17 16.16 10.20
N GLU A 117 -14.68 15.88 9.00
CA GLU A 117 -13.52 15.02 8.80
C GLU A 117 -12.27 15.54 9.50
N MET A 118 -12.03 16.87 9.50
CA MET A 118 -10.89 17.44 10.22
C MET A 118 -11.00 17.24 11.75
N LEU A 119 -12.21 17.34 12.32
CA LEU A 119 -12.41 17.09 13.76
C LEU A 119 -12.15 15.62 14.10
N ILE A 120 -12.63 14.70 13.26
CA ILE A 120 -12.36 13.26 13.41
C ILE A 120 -10.86 12.99 13.31
N THR A 121 -10.15 13.62 12.37
CA THR A 121 -8.70 13.48 12.23
C THR A 121 -7.95 14.02 13.45
N ASP A 122 -8.33 15.17 14.00
CA ASP A 122 -7.70 15.75 15.20
C ASP A 122 -7.93 14.88 16.44
N GLU A 123 -9.16 14.40 16.66
CA GLU A 123 -9.49 13.47 17.74
C GLU A 123 -8.74 12.14 17.57
N ALA A 124 -8.59 11.65 16.34
CA ALA A 124 -7.84 10.44 16.08
C ALA A 124 -6.37 10.56 16.53
N PHE A 125 -5.72 11.71 16.29
CA PHE A 125 -4.37 11.95 16.79
C PHE A 125 -4.31 11.94 18.33
N ASP A 126 -5.32 12.45 19.02
CA ASP A 126 -5.41 12.43 20.48
C ASP A 126 -5.55 11.01 21.02
N ILE A 127 -6.40 10.18 20.40
CA ILE A 127 -6.55 8.75 20.77
C ILE A 127 -5.22 8.01 20.57
N MET A 128 -4.48 8.35 19.52
CA MET A 128 -3.16 7.81 19.21
C MET A 128 -2.03 8.40 20.07
N LYS A 129 -2.38 9.28 21.02
CA LYS A 129 -1.46 9.90 22.00
C LYS A 129 -0.38 10.77 21.37
N PHE A 130 -0.67 11.40 20.24
CA PHE A 130 0.21 12.45 19.71
C PHE A 130 0.13 13.68 20.60
N THR A 131 1.28 14.28 20.89
CA THR A 131 1.34 15.54 21.61
C THR A 131 0.87 16.68 20.72
N GLN A 132 0.35 17.76 21.32
CA GLN A 132 -0.07 18.94 20.56
C GLN A 132 1.07 19.53 19.70
N LYS A 133 2.31 19.47 20.20
CA LYS A 133 3.50 19.90 19.45
C LYS A 133 3.68 19.07 18.17
N GLU A 134 3.59 17.74 18.25
CA GLU A 134 3.73 16.86 17.09
C GLU A 134 2.61 17.10 16.06
N LYS A 135 1.37 17.31 16.53
CA LYS A 135 0.23 17.67 15.67
C LYS A 135 0.49 18.99 14.94
N ASP A 136 0.89 20.03 15.67
CA ASP A 136 1.17 21.35 15.10
C ASP A 136 2.35 21.31 14.11
N GLU A 137 3.43 20.58 14.41
CA GLU A 137 4.54 20.38 13.47
C GLU A 137 4.10 19.64 12.20
N LEU A 138 3.28 18.59 12.32
CA LEU A 138 2.77 17.83 11.17
C LEU A 138 1.87 18.69 10.27
N PHE A 139 0.95 19.44 10.87
CA PHE A 139 0.07 20.35 10.12
C PHE A 139 0.86 21.51 9.51
N ALA A 140 1.88 22.06 10.20
CA ALA A 140 2.76 23.10 9.66
C ALA A 140 3.53 22.61 8.43
N ILE A 141 4.10 21.41 8.48
CA ILE A 141 4.78 20.81 7.32
C ILE A 141 3.80 20.60 6.16
N THR A 142 2.59 20.14 6.45
CA THR A 142 1.56 19.93 5.42
C THR A 142 1.11 21.25 4.77
N ALA A 143 0.85 22.29 5.57
CA ALA A 143 0.46 23.61 5.07
C ALA A 143 1.61 24.31 4.31
N GLY A 144 2.86 24.10 4.73
CA GLY A 144 4.04 24.62 4.03
C GLY A 144 4.12 24.16 2.58
N ILE A 145 3.63 22.94 2.27
CA ILE A 145 3.54 22.43 0.89
C ILE A 145 2.57 23.27 0.06
N MET A 146 1.46 23.73 0.65
CA MET A 146 0.49 24.59 -0.03
C MET A 146 1.12 25.94 -0.38
N HIS A 147 1.83 26.56 0.57
CA HIS A 147 2.54 27.82 0.34
C HIS A 147 3.69 27.69 -0.68
N MET A 148 4.41 26.55 -0.67
CA MET A 148 5.44 26.28 -1.69
C MET A 148 4.87 26.25 -3.12
N GLY A 149 3.62 25.84 -3.30
CA GLY A 149 2.97 25.81 -4.61
C GLY A 149 2.79 27.18 -5.25
N GLU A 150 2.87 28.25 -4.46
CA GLU A 150 2.71 29.63 -4.91
C GLU A 150 4.03 30.31 -5.31
N LEU A 151 5.16 29.62 -5.18
CA LEU A 151 6.44 30.18 -5.57
C LEU A 151 6.53 30.32 -7.10
N THR A 152 6.53 31.56 -7.55
CA THR A 152 6.70 31.91 -8.96
C THR A 152 8.13 32.37 -9.24
N PHE A 153 8.71 31.81 -10.29
CA PHE A 153 10.05 32.14 -10.75
C PHE A 153 9.97 32.79 -12.12
N LYS A 154 10.67 33.90 -12.31
CA LYS A 154 10.78 34.60 -13.60
C LYS A 154 12.19 34.51 -14.14
N GLN A 155 12.32 34.39 -15.45
CA GLN A 155 13.62 34.39 -16.11
C GLN A 155 14.19 35.82 -16.13
N ARG A 156 15.48 35.93 -15.83
CA ARG A 156 16.19 37.20 -15.94
C ARG A 156 16.40 37.56 -17.42
N PRO A 157 16.11 38.79 -17.87
CA PRO A 157 16.22 39.15 -19.28
C PRO A 157 17.64 39.07 -19.87
N ARG A 158 18.69 39.09 -19.03
CA ARG A 158 20.10 39.16 -19.46
C ARG A 158 20.92 37.93 -19.08
N GLU A 159 20.34 36.99 -18.33
CA GLU A 159 21.00 35.80 -17.80
C GLU A 159 20.04 34.62 -17.96
N GLU A 160 20.52 33.42 -18.32
CA GLU A 160 19.69 32.19 -18.30
C GLU A 160 19.41 31.70 -16.87
N GLN A 161 19.26 32.62 -15.92
CA GLN A 161 18.98 32.36 -14.52
C GLN A 161 17.55 32.78 -14.20
N ALA A 162 16.94 32.08 -13.25
CA ALA A 162 15.66 32.45 -12.68
C ALA A 162 15.86 33.34 -11.44
N GLU A 163 14.92 34.23 -11.20
CA GLU A 163 14.76 34.93 -9.92
C GLU A 163 13.36 34.74 -9.37
N LEU A 164 13.23 34.88 -8.06
CA LEU A 164 11.93 34.78 -7.40
C LEU A 164 11.11 36.03 -7.73
N ASP A 165 9.89 35.84 -8.23
CA ASP A 165 9.02 36.95 -8.59
C ASP A 165 8.26 37.49 -7.37
N ASN A 166 7.70 36.59 -6.56
CA ASN A 166 7.06 36.92 -5.28
C ASN A 166 7.55 35.99 -4.16
N GLY A 167 8.21 36.57 -3.15
CA GLY A 167 8.78 35.82 -2.03
C GLY A 167 7.88 35.64 -0.81
N LYS A 168 6.72 36.31 -0.76
CA LYS A 168 5.87 36.32 0.44
C LYS A 168 5.44 34.92 0.87
N GLU A 169 4.98 34.11 -0.07
CA GLU A 169 4.52 32.73 0.21
C GLU A 169 5.70 31.81 0.57
N GLY A 170 6.89 32.07 0.01
CA GLY A 170 8.12 31.38 0.43
C GLY A 170 8.51 31.68 1.87
N GLU A 171 8.34 32.93 2.31
CA GLU A 171 8.59 33.31 3.69
C GLU A 171 7.62 32.60 4.65
N LEU A 172 6.34 32.49 4.28
CA LEU A 172 5.35 31.73 5.06
C LEU A 172 5.71 30.24 5.12
N ALA A 173 6.07 29.63 3.98
CA ALA A 173 6.52 28.24 3.93
C ALA A 173 7.76 28.02 4.83
N CYS A 174 8.76 28.89 4.76
CA CYS A 174 9.96 28.81 5.60
C CYS A 174 9.66 29.02 7.09
N LYS A 175 8.71 29.90 7.44
CA LYS A 175 8.25 30.08 8.83
C LYS A 175 7.59 28.81 9.37
N LEU A 176 6.74 28.15 8.59
CA LEU A 176 6.08 26.90 8.99
C LEU A 176 7.08 25.73 9.09
N TYR A 177 8.02 25.65 8.15
CA TYR A 177 9.11 24.68 8.23
C TYR A 177 10.13 25.01 9.31
N GLN A 178 10.15 26.24 9.83
CA GLN A 178 11.16 26.76 10.77
C GLN A 178 12.58 26.65 10.19
N VAL A 179 12.73 27.06 8.94
CA VAL A 179 14.02 27.13 8.25
C VAL A 179 14.36 28.55 7.83
N ASP A 180 15.65 28.81 7.67
CA ASP A 180 16.16 30.09 7.20
C ASP A 180 15.71 30.36 5.76
N TYR A 181 14.93 31.43 5.57
CA TYR A 181 14.35 31.79 4.28
C TYR A 181 15.42 32.04 3.20
N GLU A 182 16.46 32.80 3.52
CA GLU A 182 17.50 33.14 2.54
C GLU A 182 18.27 31.90 2.10
N LYS A 183 18.66 31.04 3.04
CA LYS A 183 19.35 29.78 2.72
C LYS A 183 18.46 28.85 1.91
N PHE A 184 17.18 28.74 2.27
CA PHE A 184 16.24 27.86 1.59
C PHE A 184 15.93 28.34 0.16
N ILE A 185 15.59 29.61 -0.05
CA ILE A 185 15.35 30.15 -1.40
C ILE A 185 16.62 30.11 -2.25
N ASN A 186 17.78 30.49 -1.69
CA ASN A 186 19.04 30.44 -2.43
C ASN A 186 19.41 29.00 -2.83
N SER A 187 19.07 28.01 -2.00
CA SER A 187 19.27 26.60 -2.37
C SER A 187 18.47 26.19 -3.59
N MET A 188 17.26 26.73 -3.79
CA MET A 188 16.42 26.48 -4.96
C MET A 188 16.89 27.23 -6.20
N LEU A 189 17.32 28.49 -6.06
CA LEU A 189 17.79 29.32 -7.17
C LEU A 189 19.20 28.95 -7.64
N LYS A 190 20.07 28.52 -6.72
CA LYS A 190 21.48 28.22 -6.97
C LYS A 190 21.87 26.88 -6.34
N PRO A 191 21.31 25.75 -6.83
CA PRO A 191 21.66 24.44 -6.32
C PRO A 191 23.15 24.17 -6.53
N ARG A 192 23.85 23.67 -5.50
CA ARG A 192 25.22 23.18 -5.65
C ARG A 192 25.18 21.81 -6.31
N VAL A 193 25.25 21.78 -7.64
CA VAL A 193 25.31 20.52 -8.40
C VAL A 193 26.77 20.07 -8.50
N LYS A 194 27.14 18.98 -7.82
CA LYS A 194 28.38 18.26 -8.12
C LYS A 194 28.14 17.44 -9.40
N HIS A 195 28.67 17.92 -10.52
CA HIS A 195 28.56 17.23 -11.81
C HIS A 195 29.27 15.87 -11.77
N ASN A 196 28.51 14.79 -11.94
CA ASN A 196 28.92 13.69 -12.82
C ASN A 196 28.13 13.92 -14.11
N SER A 197 28.79 14.46 -15.13
CA SER A 197 28.10 15.06 -16.26
C SER A 197 27.53 14.04 -17.26
N PHE A 198 26.64 14.52 -18.11
CA PHE A 198 26.11 13.82 -19.29
C PHE A 198 27.22 13.36 -20.24
N GLU A 199 28.38 14.03 -20.24
CA GLU A 199 29.58 13.59 -20.97
C GLU A 199 30.11 12.25 -20.43
N GLN A 200 29.97 11.95 -19.13
CA GLN A 200 30.39 10.66 -18.55
C GLN A 200 29.48 9.50 -18.95
N LEU A 201 28.19 9.77 -19.21
CA LEU A 201 27.24 8.80 -19.79
C LEU A 201 27.61 8.48 -21.24
N TRP A 202 27.98 9.50 -22.03
CA TRP A 202 28.46 9.29 -23.40
C TRP A 202 29.81 8.56 -23.45
N ILE A 203 30.73 8.81 -22.51
CA ILE A 203 31.98 8.04 -22.40
C ILE A 203 31.69 6.55 -22.11
N ASN A 204 30.73 6.26 -21.23
CA ASN A 204 30.35 4.87 -20.93
C ASN A 204 29.54 4.22 -22.07
N PHE A 205 28.67 4.97 -22.73
CA PHE A 205 27.89 4.50 -23.90
C PHE A 205 28.79 4.23 -25.11
N VAL A 206 29.83 5.05 -25.32
CA VAL A 206 30.85 4.83 -26.35
C VAL A 206 31.71 3.61 -26.01
N ASN A 207 32.05 3.38 -24.73
CA ASN A 207 32.74 2.16 -24.30
C ASN A 207 31.86 0.90 -24.49
N GLU A 208 30.55 0.97 -24.21
CA GLU A 208 29.60 -0.12 -24.49
C GLU A 208 29.39 -0.34 -25.99
N LYS A 209 29.35 0.72 -26.81
CA LYS A 209 29.32 0.62 -28.28
C LYS A 209 30.60 0.05 -28.87
N LEU A 210 31.77 0.35 -28.30
CA LEU A 210 33.06 -0.25 -28.69
C LEU A 210 33.13 -1.74 -28.32
N GLN A 211 32.59 -2.12 -27.17
CA GLN A 211 32.48 -3.52 -26.78
C GLN A 211 31.46 -4.29 -27.63
N GLN A 212 30.36 -3.64 -28.03
CA GLN A 212 29.34 -4.22 -28.92
C GLN A 212 29.82 -4.28 -30.38
N PHE A 213 30.64 -3.33 -30.83
CA PHE A 213 31.35 -3.37 -32.10
C PHE A 213 32.38 -4.52 -32.12
N PHE A 214 33.12 -4.72 -31.02
CA PHE A 214 34.02 -5.88 -30.87
C PHE A 214 33.27 -7.22 -30.95
N ASN A 215 32.09 -7.33 -30.33
CA ASN A 215 31.27 -8.54 -30.39
C ASN A 215 30.55 -8.75 -31.73
N HIS A 216 30.29 -7.68 -32.50
CA HIS A 216 29.66 -7.78 -33.82
C HIS A 216 30.68 -8.03 -34.94
N HIS A 217 31.93 -7.57 -34.77
CA HIS A 217 32.98 -7.73 -35.78
C HIS A 217 33.68 -9.10 -35.73
N MET A 218 33.43 -9.91 -34.69
CA MET A 218 33.95 -11.28 -34.57
C MET A 218 33.08 -12.36 -35.22
N PHE A 219 31.94 -12.01 -35.83
CA PHE A 219 31.07 -12.97 -36.54
C PHE A 219 30.84 -12.66 -38.03
N VAL A 220 31.48 -11.62 -38.56
CA VAL A 220 31.50 -11.32 -40.01
C VAL A 220 32.79 -11.82 -40.66
N LEU A 221 33.92 -11.79 -39.94
CA LEU A 221 35.19 -12.34 -40.44
C LEU A 221 35.20 -13.89 -40.54
N GLU A 222 34.42 -14.61 -39.72
CA GLU A 222 34.27 -16.07 -39.85
C GLU A 222 33.42 -16.48 -41.07
N GLN A 223 32.46 -15.65 -41.48
CA GLN A 223 31.57 -15.98 -42.61
C GLN A 223 32.20 -15.64 -43.98
N GLU A 224 33.15 -14.69 -44.01
CA GLU A 224 34.00 -14.47 -45.19
C GLU A 224 35.04 -15.58 -45.39
N GLU A 225 35.45 -16.30 -44.32
CA GLU A 225 36.32 -17.48 -44.39
C GLU A 225 35.61 -18.65 -45.13
N TYR A 226 34.31 -18.86 -44.88
CA TYR A 226 33.53 -19.93 -45.52
C TYR A 226 33.28 -19.72 -47.03
N SER A 227 33.23 -18.47 -47.50
CA SER A 227 33.23 -18.18 -48.94
C SER A 227 34.62 -18.29 -49.59
N ARG A 228 35.70 -18.24 -48.80
CA ARG A 228 37.06 -18.47 -49.30
C ARG A 228 37.41 -19.96 -49.41
N GLU A 229 36.80 -20.82 -48.60
CA GLU A 229 37.06 -22.28 -48.59
C GLU A 229 36.02 -23.15 -49.35
N GLY A 230 35.04 -22.54 -50.02
CA GLY A 230 34.19 -23.25 -50.98
C GLY A 230 33.17 -24.22 -50.36
N ILE A 231 32.64 -23.92 -49.17
CA ILE A 231 31.62 -24.74 -48.49
C ILE A 231 30.22 -24.24 -48.89
N GLN A 232 29.29 -25.15 -49.25
CA GLN A 232 27.89 -24.78 -49.50
C GLN A 232 27.20 -24.37 -48.18
N TRP A 233 26.99 -23.07 -48.01
CA TRP A 233 26.24 -22.48 -46.89
C TRP A 233 25.00 -21.73 -47.40
N GLN A 234 23.83 -21.96 -46.79
CA GLN A 234 22.62 -21.22 -47.09
C GLN A 234 22.55 -19.94 -46.25
N PHE A 235 22.41 -18.82 -46.94
CA PHE A 235 22.24 -17.49 -46.35
C PHE A 235 20.97 -17.44 -45.49
N ILE A 236 21.12 -17.09 -44.21
CA ILE A 236 19.97 -16.80 -43.32
C ILE A 236 19.92 -15.29 -43.14
N ASP A 237 18.89 -14.70 -43.75
CA ASP A 237 18.54 -13.29 -43.60
C ASP A 237 17.98 -13.06 -42.19
N PHE A 238 18.68 -12.23 -41.41
CA PHE A 238 18.15 -11.68 -40.18
C PHE A 238 17.62 -10.28 -40.46
N GLY A 239 16.40 -10.24 -41.00
CA GLY A 239 15.62 -9.02 -41.12
C GLY A 239 15.48 -8.34 -39.76
N LEU A 240 16.12 -7.19 -39.59
CA LEU A 240 15.90 -6.27 -38.48
C LEU A 240 15.84 -4.86 -39.04
N ASP A 241 14.66 -4.55 -39.57
CA ASP A 241 14.23 -3.20 -39.83
C ASP A 241 13.77 -2.54 -38.52
N LEU A 242 14.40 -1.42 -38.16
CA LEU A 242 14.04 -0.59 -37.01
C LEU A 242 12.90 0.40 -37.34
N GLN A 243 12.29 0.32 -38.53
CA GLN A 243 11.16 1.17 -38.93
C GLN A 243 9.97 1.05 -37.97
N ALA A 244 9.74 -0.14 -37.37
CA ALA A 244 8.70 -0.32 -36.34
C ALA A 244 8.99 0.45 -35.02
N CYS A 245 10.26 0.72 -34.70
CA CYS A 245 10.64 1.56 -33.56
C CYS A 245 10.52 3.06 -33.87
N ILE A 246 10.65 3.45 -35.15
CA ILE A 246 10.53 4.84 -35.59
C ILE A 246 9.04 5.23 -35.71
N GLU A 247 8.19 4.34 -36.24
CA GLU A 247 6.73 4.56 -36.27
C GLU A 247 6.08 4.61 -34.86
N LEU A 248 6.72 3.99 -33.85
CA LEU A 248 6.28 4.05 -32.45
C LEU A 248 6.52 5.44 -31.81
N ILE A 249 7.44 6.23 -32.35
CA ILE A 249 7.85 7.54 -31.81
C ILE A 249 7.02 8.69 -32.43
N GLU A 250 6.51 8.53 -33.66
CA GLU A 250 5.81 9.61 -34.39
C GLU A 250 4.29 9.70 -34.17
N LYS A 251 3.67 8.80 -33.38
CA LYS A 251 2.24 8.89 -33.03
C LYS A 251 2.03 9.30 -31.57
N ALA A 252 1.55 10.52 -31.34
CA ALA A 252 0.96 10.91 -30.05
C ALA A 252 -0.41 10.20 -29.88
N GLU A 253 -0.88 9.68 -28.73
CA GLU A 253 -0.58 9.99 -27.32
C GLU A 253 -0.49 8.71 -26.43
N ALA A 254 -0.01 7.58 -26.95
CA ALA A 254 0.29 6.39 -26.13
C ALA A 254 1.50 5.65 -26.68
N HIS A 255 2.61 5.64 -25.94
CA HIS A 255 3.86 5.01 -26.36
C HIS A 255 3.86 3.49 -26.10
N LEU A 256 3.09 3.02 -25.13
CA LEU A 256 2.87 1.58 -24.89
C LEU A 256 1.50 1.33 -24.29
N ALA A 257 0.99 0.11 -24.46
CA ALA A 257 -0.25 -0.33 -23.83
C ALA A 257 -0.06 -1.71 -23.19
N ILE A 258 -0.59 -1.90 -21.99
CA ILE A 258 -0.57 -3.19 -21.29
C ILE A 258 -2.00 -3.71 -21.25
N VAL A 259 -2.21 -4.93 -21.76
CA VAL A 259 -3.48 -5.64 -21.63
C VAL A 259 -3.59 -6.14 -20.20
N HIS A 260 -4.47 -5.51 -19.42
CA HIS A 260 -4.78 -5.92 -18.07
C HIS A 260 -6.08 -6.73 -18.06
N TYR A 261 -6.32 -7.55 -17.03
CA TYR A 261 -7.52 -8.40 -16.97
C TYR A 261 -8.81 -7.58 -17.07
N ALA A 262 -8.81 -6.33 -16.58
CA ALA A 262 -9.95 -5.40 -16.62
C ALA A 262 -10.01 -4.49 -17.86
N GLY A 263 -9.09 -4.64 -18.83
CA GLY A 263 -9.01 -3.84 -20.05
C GLY A 263 -7.60 -3.35 -20.39
N THR A 264 -7.41 -2.84 -21.61
CA THR A 264 -6.11 -2.34 -22.05
C THR A 264 -5.83 -0.94 -21.51
N VAL A 265 -4.75 -0.79 -20.74
CA VAL A 265 -4.30 0.49 -20.19
C VAL A 265 -3.19 1.05 -21.06
N ARG A 266 -3.36 2.30 -21.53
CA ARG A 266 -2.38 3.02 -22.34
C ARG A 266 -1.48 3.88 -21.44
N TYR A 267 -0.19 3.89 -21.73
CA TYR A 267 0.82 4.63 -20.98
C TYR A 267 1.59 5.59 -21.89
N ASN A 268 1.93 6.75 -21.33
CA ASN A 268 2.86 7.71 -21.92
C ASN A 268 4.19 7.63 -21.18
N VAL A 269 5.28 7.34 -21.90
CA VAL A 269 6.63 7.18 -21.32
C VAL A 269 7.39 8.49 -21.07
N LYS A 270 6.85 9.64 -21.50
CA LYS A 270 7.51 10.93 -21.31
C LYS A 270 7.68 11.23 -19.82
N GLY A 271 8.89 11.58 -19.41
CA GLY A 271 9.22 11.91 -18.01
C GLY A 271 9.46 10.70 -17.10
N TRP A 272 9.49 9.47 -17.61
CA TRP A 272 9.69 8.26 -16.78
C TRP A 272 11.07 8.20 -16.14
N LEU A 273 12.12 8.62 -16.86
CA LEU A 273 13.48 8.60 -16.34
C LEU A 273 13.65 9.57 -15.17
N GLU A 274 13.08 10.77 -15.30
CA GLU A 274 13.07 11.82 -14.28
C GLU A 274 12.29 11.35 -13.05
N LYS A 275 11.08 10.79 -13.25
CA LYS A 275 10.28 10.20 -12.16
C LYS A 275 10.99 9.04 -11.46
N ASN A 276 11.73 8.22 -12.20
CA ASN A 276 12.41 7.06 -11.64
C ASN A 276 13.73 7.41 -10.93
N LYS A 277 14.38 8.51 -11.37
CA LYS A 277 15.55 9.09 -10.71
C LYS A 277 15.18 9.82 -9.40
N ASP A 278 13.95 10.36 -9.31
CA ASP A 278 13.45 11.18 -8.20
C ASP A 278 14.48 12.24 -7.76
N PRO A 279 15.00 13.08 -8.70
CA PRO A 279 16.11 13.97 -8.42
C PRO A 279 15.67 15.06 -7.43
N LEU A 280 16.25 15.04 -6.24
CA LEU A 280 16.05 16.08 -5.23
C LEU A 280 17.22 17.05 -5.21
N ASN A 281 16.94 18.29 -4.84
CA ASN A 281 17.96 19.30 -4.64
C ASN A 281 18.65 19.08 -3.28
N ASP A 282 19.82 18.45 -3.30
CA ASP A 282 20.60 18.15 -2.10
C ASP A 282 20.94 19.38 -1.25
N THR A 283 21.07 20.57 -1.86
CA THR A 283 21.33 21.81 -1.11
C THR A 283 20.10 22.21 -0.30
N ALA A 284 18.90 22.08 -0.90
CA ALA A 284 17.65 22.35 -0.20
C ALA A 284 17.38 21.32 0.91
N VAL A 285 17.63 20.04 0.63
CA VAL A 285 17.50 18.97 1.64
C VAL A 285 18.48 19.19 2.80
N SER A 286 19.69 19.66 2.54
CA SER A 286 20.66 19.99 3.59
C SER A 286 20.17 21.08 4.54
N VAL A 287 19.45 22.09 4.02
CA VAL A 287 18.81 23.13 4.84
C VAL A 287 17.70 22.53 5.71
N LEU A 288 16.88 21.63 5.15
CA LEU A 288 15.82 20.95 5.89
C LEU A 288 16.37 20.01 6.98
N LYS A 289 17.48 19.31 6.70
CA LYS A 289 18.16 18.42 7.67
C LYS A 289 18.82 19.18 8.82
N ALA A 290 19.31 20.39 8.56
CA ALA A 290 19.96 21.24 9.57
C ALA A 290 18.95 21.95 10.49
N ASN A 291 17.66 21.60 10.41
CA ASN A 291 16.63 22.20 11.23
C ASN A 291 16.81 21.81 12.71
N THR A 292 16.83 22.82 13.58
CA THR A 292 17.00 22.67 15.04
C THR A 292 15.75 23.03 15.82
N GLN A 293 14.75 23.63 15.17
CA GLN A 293 13.53 24.12 15.79
C GLN A 293 12.38 23.14 15.61
N ASN A 294 12.23 22.57 14.40
CA ASN A 294 11.22 21.58 14.08
C ASN A 294 11.86 20.18 14.12
N THR A 295 11.58 19.45 15.20
CA THR A 295 12.18 18.13 15.44
C THR A 295 11.70 17.12 14.40
N LEU A 296 10.41 17.13 14.07
CA LEU A 296 9.82 16.25 13.06
C LEU A 296 10.47 16.45 11.67
N MET A 297 10.76 17.70 11.26
CA MET A 297 11.41 17.97 9.97
C MET A 297 12.80 17.34 9.90
N ALA A 298 13.61 17.49 10.95
CA ALA A 298 14.94 16.87 10.99
C ALA A 298 14.86 15.34 10.93
N GLU A 299 13.89 14.75 11.64
CA GLU A 299 13.65 13.30 11.65
C GLU A 299 13.18 12.76 10.30
N LEU A 300 12.28 13.48 9.60
CA LEU A 300 11.78 13.08 8.27
C LEU A 300 12.91 12.93 7.24
N TRP A 301 13.96 13.75 7.35
CA TRP A 301 15.10 13.74 6.43
C TRP A 301 16.33 12.99 6.97
N ALA A 302 16.25 12.37 8.15
CA ALA A 302 17.38 11.68 8.77
C ALA A 302 17.94 10.54 7.91
N ASP A 303 17.06 9.78 7.25
CA ASP A 303 17.43 8.64 6.41
C ASP A 303 17.90 9.05 5.00
N TYR A 304 17.65 10.28 4.58
CA TYR A 304 18.09 10.78 3.29
C TYR A 304 19.58 11.17 3.36
N ASN A 305 20.40 10.51 2.55
CA ASN A 305 21.84 10.81 2.47
C ASN A 305 22.10 11.70 1.25
N THR A 306 22.47 12.95 1.49
CA THR A 306 22.90 13.87 0.42
C THR A 306 24.24 13.42 -0.15
N GLN A 307 24.60 13.91 -1.33
CA GLN A 307 25.92 13.65 -1.91
C GLN A 307 27.07 14.14 -1.03
N ASP A 308 26.86 15.22 -0.28
CA ASP A 308 27.84 15.74 0.68
C ASP A 308 27.97 14.84 1.92
N ASP A 309 26.86 14.28 2.43
CA ASP A 309 26.88 13.27 3.49
C ASP A 309 27.72 12.05 3.07
N ILE A 310 27.50 11.55 1.86
CA ILE A 310 28.23 10.41 1.29
C ILE A 310 29.72 10.74 1.11
N ALA A 311 30.04 11.94 0.62
CA ALA A 311 31.43 12.38 0.44
C ALA A 311 32.16 12.56 1.78
N SER A 312 31.46 12.97 2.84
CA SER A 312 32.01 13.11 4.19
C SER A 312 32.27 11.74 4.86
N LEU A 313 31.39 10.76 4.64
CA LEU A 313 31.55 9.38 5.12
C LEU A 313 32.74 8.67 4.47
N GLY A 314 33.08 9.01 3.22
CA GLY A 314 34.25 8.51 2.50
C GLY A 314 35.60 8.84 3.16
N LYS A 315 35.65 9.83 4.08
CA LYS A 315 36.87 10.21 4.82
C LYS A 315 37.04 9.49 6.16
N LYS A 316 36.07 8.66 6.60
CA LYS A 316 36.07 7.98 7.92
C LYS A 316 35.71 6.49 7.89
N ALA A 317 35.85 5.79 6.76
CA ALA A 317 35.49 4.37 6.69
C ALA A 317 36.68 3.44 7.03
N VAL A 318 36.49 2.63 8.08
CA VAL A 318 37.32 1.45 8.42
C VAL A 318 37.11 0.35 7.35
N PRO A 319 38.15 -0.39 6.92
CA PRO A 319 38.01 -1.43 5.90
C PRO A 319 37.21 -2.62 6.46
N GLY A 320 36.05 -2.97 5.86
CA GLY A 320 35.38 -4.24 6.15
C GLY A 320 33.85 -4.26 6.12
N LYS A 321 33.15 -3.13 6.22
CA LYS A 321 31.69 -3.11 6.01
C LYS A 321 31.37 -3.01 4.52
N LYS A 322 30.79 -4.09 3.95
CA LYS A 322 30.24 -4.10 2.59
C LYS A 322 29.38 -2.84 2.38
N LYS A 323 29.73 -2.03 1.36
CA LYS A 323 28.92 -0.91 0.88
C LYS A 323 27.50 -1.41 0.61
N GLY A 324 26.55 -1.09 1.47
CA GLY A 324 25.16 -1.01 1.03
C GLY A 324 25.11 0.00 -0.11
N LYS A 325 24.42 -0.32 -1.21
CA LYS A 325 24.19 0.66 -2.28
C LYS A 325 23.59 1.91 -1.63
N SER A 326 24.23 3.06 -1.79
CA SER A 326 23.74 4.30 -1.16
C SER A 326 22.33 4.59 -1.66
N ALA A 327 21.46 5.10 -0.78
CA ALA A 327 20.09 5.49 -1.11
C ALA A 327 20.03 6.44 -2.32
N SER A 328 21.09 7.25 -2.53
CA SER A 328 21.25 8.16 -3.66
C SER A 328 21.37 7.51 -5.05
N PHE A 329 21.66 6.20 -5.14
CA PHE A 329 21.72 5.46 -6.40
C PHE A 329 20.62 4.41 -6.56
N MET A 330 19.71 4.29 -5.57
CA MET A 330 18.54 3.44 -5.72
C MET A 330 17.44 4.21 -6.45
N THR A 331 17.06 3.71 -7.63
CA THR A 331 15.90 4.25 -8.34
C THR A 331 14.61 3.90 -7.61
N VAL A 332 13.58 4.71 -7.81
CA VAL A 332 12.23 4.48 -7.26
C VAL A 332 11.73 3.07 -7.58
N SER A 333 11.97 2.59 -8.80
CA SER A 333 11.61 1.23 -9.23
C SER A 333 12.33 0.13 -8.46
N MET A 334 13.60 0.33 -8.07
CA MET A 334 14.34 -0.66 -7.27
C MET A 334 13.79 -0.74 -5.84
N MET A 335 13.49 0.41 -5.23
CA MET A 335 12.85 0.47 -3.91
C MET A 335 11.49 -0.23 -3.91
N TYR A 336 10.71 -0.02 -4.97
CA TYR A 336 9.41 -0.67 -5.15
C TYR A 336 9.53 -2.17 -5.38
N ARG A 337 10.48 -2.62 -6.21
CA ARG A 337 10.72 -4.04 -6.43
C ARG A 337 11.11 -4.76 -5.14
N GLU A 338 11.98 -4.16 -4.33
CA GLU A 338 12.37 -4.75 -3.05
C GLU A 338 11.19 -4.84 -2.08
N SER A 339 10.39 -3.78 -1.98
CA SER A 339 9.20 -3.74 -1.13
C SER A 339 8.14 -4.76 -1.59
N LEU A 340 7.91 -4.87 -2.90
CA LEU A 340 6.98 -5.85 -3.47
C LEU A 340 7.45 -7.29 -3.22
N ASN A 341 8.74 -7.57 -3.38
CA ASN A 341 9.29 -8.90 -3.10
C ASN A 341 9.11 -9.29 -1.63
N LYS A 342 9.31 -8.35 -0.70
CA LYS A 342 9.06 -8.57 0.74
C LYS A 342 7.58 -8.89 0.97
N LEU A 343 6.67 -8.10 0.42
CA LEU A 343 5.23 -8.33 0.52
C LEU A 343 4.82 -9.70 -0.03
N MET A 344 5.27 -10.04 -1.24
CA MET A 344 4.96 -11.34 -1.87
C MET A 344 5.49 -12.51 -1.06
N HIS A 345 6.69 -12.39 -0.48
CA HIS A 345 7.23 -13.42 0.39
C HIS A 345 6.35 -13.64 1.63
N MET A 346 5.89 -12.56 2.27
CA MET A 346 5.00 -12.64 3.43
C MET A 346 3.65 -13.26 3.06
N LEU A 347 3.03 -12.83 1.97
CA LEU A 347 1.73 -13.37 1.53
C LEU A 347 1.81 -14.87 1.25
N ASN A 348 2.88 -15.33 0.62
CA ASN A 348 3.08 -16.76 0.31
C ASN A 348 3.28 -17.66 1.54
N GLN A 349 3.63 -17.09 2.70
CA GLN A 349 3.74 -17.83 3.95
C GLN A 349 2.41 -17.95 4.70
N THR A 350 1.36 -17.28 4.25
CA THR A 350 0.06 -17.21 4.93
C THR A 350 -1.01 -18.03 4.22
N HIS A 351 -2.12 -18.29 4.92
CA HIS A 351 -3.32 -18.84 4.31
C HIS A 351 -4.21 -17.71 3.79
N PRO A 352 -4.38 -17.54 2.47
CA PRO A 352 -5.10 -16.39 1.93
C PRO A 352 -6.61 -16.60 1.96
N HIS A 353 -7.34 -15.57 2.41
CA HIS A 353 -8.77 -15.42 2.20
C HIS A 353 -9.01 -14.24 1.26
N PHE A 354 -9.84 -14.44 0.24
CA PHE A 354 -10.05 -13.43 -0.81
C PHE A 354 -11.44 -12.80 -0.70
N ILE A 355 -11.48 -11.47 -0.76
CA ILE A 355 -12.72 -10.68 -0.92
C ILE A 355 -12.61 -9.95 -2.26
N ARG A 356 -13.59 -10.17 -3.16
CA ARG A 356 -13.64 -9.53 -4.48
C ARG A 356 -14.70 -8.44 -4.47
N CYS A 357 -14.27 -7.18 -4.44
CA CYS A 357 -15.16 -6.03 -4.54
C CYS A 357 -15.55 -5.80 -6.00
N ILE A 358 -16.83 -5.52 -6.25
CA ILE A 358 -17.39 -5.25 -7.59
C ILE A 358 -18.00 -3.85 -7.59
N ILE A 359 -17.69 -3.08 -8.63
CA ILE A 359 -18.26 -1.74 -8.81
C ILE A 359 -19.66 -1.89 -9.42
N PRO A 360 -20.72 -1.39 -8.76
CA PRO A 360 -22.09 -1.57 -9.24
C PRO A 360 -22.46 -0.61 -10.38
N ASN A 361 -21.97 0.63 -10.38
CA ASN A 361 -22.24 1.64 -11.41
C ASN A 361 -21.12 2.70 -11.44
N GLU A 362 -20.94 3.39 -12.58
CA GLU A 362 -19.94 4.47 -12.70
C GLU A 362 -20.46 5.82 -12.17
N GLN A 363 -21.78 5.94 -12.00
CA GLN A 363 -22.44 7.18 -11.56
C GLN A 363 -22.33 7.46 -10.06
N LYS A 364 -21.73 6.55 -9.28
CA LYS A 364 -21.60 6.62 -7.80
C LYS A 364 -22.95 6.72 -7.07
N LYS A 365 -24.03 6.19 -7.64
CA LYS A 365 -25.37 6.25 -7.05
C LYS A 365 -25.69 4.97 -6.28
N SER A 366 -26.22 5.13 -5.06
CA SER A 366 -26.73 4.00 -4.29
C SER A 366 -27.94 3.37 -4.97
N GLY A 367 -28.06 2.04 -4.88
CA GLY A 367 -29.19 1.27 -5.43
C GLY A 367 -29.19 1.07 -6.95
N VAL A 368 -28.24 1.67 -7.68
CA VAL A 368 -28.12 1.51 -9.14
C VAL A 368 -27.11 0.43 -9.48
N ILE A 369 -27.45 -0.47 -10.40
CA ILE A 369 -26.54 -1.51 -10.91
C ILE A 369 -26.52 -1.53 -12.43
N GLU A 370 -25.32 -1.47 -13.00
CA GLU A 370 -25.09 -1.55 -14.44
C GLU A 370 -24.66 -2.98 -14.80
N ALA A 371 -25.58 -3.73 -15.40
CA ALA A 371 -25.38 -5.16 -15.66
C ALA A 371 -24.13 -5.46 -16.51
N ASN A 372 -23.89 -4.69 -17.57
CA ASN A 372 -22.73 -4.88 -18.44
C ASN A 372 -21.40 -4.61 -17.72
N LEU A 373 -21.35 -3.58 -16.88
CA LEU A 373 -20.17 -3.26 -16.08
C LEU A 373 -19.85 -4.37 -15.08
N VAL A 374 -20.88 -4.89 -14.39
CA VAL A 374 -20.74 -6.00 -13.44
C VAL A 374 -20.36 -7.29 -14.16
N LEU A 375 -21.00 -7.62 -15.27
CA LEU A 375 -20.71 -8.83 -16.05
C LEU A 375 -19.27 -8.86 -16.57
N ASN A 376 -18.78 -7.73 -17.10
CA ASN A 376 -17.38 -7.59 -17.51
C ASN A 376 -16.44 -7.84 -16.32
N GLN A 377 -16.69 -7.23 -15.15
CA GLN A 377 -15.87 -7.46 -13.95
C GLN A 377 -15.90 -8.92 -13.49
N LEU A 378 -17.06 -9.58 -13.47
CA LEU A 378 -17.18 -10.99 -13.06
C LEU A 378 -16.40 -11.93 -13.99
N THR A 379 -16.40 -11.63 -15.28
CA THR A 379 -15.68 -12.39 -16.31
C THR A 379 -14.18 -12.17 -16.18
N CYS A 380 -13.74 -10.90 -16.16
CA CYS A 380 -12.34 -10.50 -16.04
C CYS A 380 -11.69 -10.96 -14.72
N ASN A 381 -12.44 -10.98 -13.63
CA ASN A 381 -11.95 -11.45 -12.33
C ASN A 381 -11.94 -12.99 -12.21
N GLY A 382 -12.41 -13.72 -13.22
CA GLY A 382 -12.55 -15.18 -13.18
C GLY A 382 -13.45 -15.65 -12.04
N VAL A 383 -14.54 -14.92 -11.76
CA VAL A 383 -15.49 -15.28 -10.69
C VAL A 383 -16.28 -16.51 -11.08
N LEU A 384 -16.67 -16.63 -12.35
CA LEU A 384 -17.41 -17.79 -12.84
C LEU A 384 -16.58 -19.08 -12.78
N GLU A 385 -15.32 -19.01 -13.18
CA GLU A 385 -14.34 -20.10 -13.06
C GLU A 385 -14.09 -20.45 -11.60
N GLY A 386 -13.93 -19.42 -10.75
CA GLY A 386 -13.80 -19.60 -9.30
C GLY A 386 -14.98 -20.35 -8.70
N ILE A 387 -16.22 -19.94 -9.03
CA ILE A 387 -17.44 -20.62 -8.56
C ILE A 387 -17.49 -22.05 -9.10
N ARG A 388 -17.12 -22.29 -10.36
CA ARG A 388 -17.12 -23.64 -10.95
C ARG A 388 -16.15 -24.56 -10.22
N ILE A 389 -14.96 -24.08 -9.86
CA ILE A 389 -13.98 -24.81 -9.06
C ILE A 389 -14.51 -25.02 -7.63
N CYS A 390 -15.05 -23.99 -6.97
CA CYS A 390 -15.59 -24.10 -5.62
C CYS A 390 -16.81 -25.01 -5.51
N ARG A 391 -17.64 -25.12 -6.55
CA ARG A 391 -18.80 -26.03 -6.61
C ARG A 391 -18.41 -27.48 -6.85
N LYS A 392 -17.36 -27.73 -7.64
CA LYS A 392 -16.84 -29.08 -7.90
C LYS A 392 -15.88 -29.56 -6.81
N GLY A 393 -15.18 -28.63 -6.17
CA GLY A 393 -14.20 -28.90 -5.14
C GLY A 393 -14.79 -28.85 -3.73
N PHE A 394 -13.88 -28.94 -2.76
CA PHE A 394 -14.19 -28.85 -1.35
C PHE A 394 -13.45 -27.64 -0.75
N PRO A 395 -14.07 -26.44 -0.76
CA PRO A 395 -13.39 -25.21 -0.34
C PRO A 395 -13.02 -25.21 1.14
N ASN A 396 -13.80 -25.91 1.96
CA ASN A 396 -13.60 -26.01 3.40
C ASN A 396 -12.74 -27.21 3.72
N ARG A 397 -11.67 -27.01 4.50
CA ARG A 397 -10.71 -28.05 4.87
C ARG A 397 -10.27 -27.90 6.31
N MET A 398 -10.48 -28.94 7.11
CA MET A 398 -10.16 -28.94 8.54
C MET A 398 -9.18 -30.07 8.88
N PRO A 399 -8.10 -29.79 9.64
CA PRO A 399 -7.28 -30.83 10.25
C PRO A 399 -8.13 -31.78 11.11
N TYR A 400 -7.77 -33.06 11.12
CA TYR A 400 -8.50 -34.06 11.92
C TYR A 400 -8.51 -33.73 13.41
N LEU A 401 -7.42 -33.17 13.94
CA LEU A 401 -7.33 -32.74 15.34
C LEU A 401 -8.40 -31.70 15.68
N ASP A 402 -8.45 -30.61 14.90
CA ASP A 402 -9.43 -29.53 15.08
C ASP A 402 -10.86 -30.03 14.88
N PHE A 403 -11.07 -30.86 13.86
CA PHE A 403 -12.38 -31.43 13.55
C PHE A 403 -12.89 -32.33 14.69
N LYS A 404 -12.04 -33.20 15.23
CA LYS A 404 -12.35 -34.04 16.39
C LYS A 404 -12.67 -33.19 17.61
N GLN A 405 -11.80 -32.24 17.97
CA GLN A 405 -12.00 -31.40 19.15
C GLN A 405 -13.31 -30.61 19.07
N ARG A 406 -13.67 -30.14 17.87
CA ARG A 406 -14.84 -29.29 17.66
C ARG A 406 -16.15 -30.08 17.61
N TYR A 407 -16.17 -31.21 16.90
CA TYR A 407 -17.41 -31.95 16.60
C TYR A 407 -17.57 -33.28 17.35
N ALA A 408 -16.66 -33.63 18.28
CA ALA A 408 -16.80 -34.83 19.10
C ALA A 408 -18.14 -34.89 19.86
N VAL A 409 -18.73 -33.74 20.22
CA VAL A 409 -20.05 -33.70 20.89
C VAL A 409 -21.16 -34.32 20.06
N LEU A 410 -21.10 -34.23 18.73
CA LEU A 410 -22.12 -34.75 17.82
C LEU A 410 -22.08 -36.29 17.69
N ALA A 411 -20.94 -36.89 18.00
CA ALA A 411 -20.68 -38.33 17.90
C ALA A 411 -19.64 -38.78 18.95
N ALA A 412 -19.99 -38.60 20.23
CA ALA A 412 -19.08 -38.78 21.36
C ALA A 412 -18.55 -40.22 21.48
N GLU A 413 -19.41 -41.22 21.22
CA GLU A 413 -19.05 -42.63 21.27
C GLU A 413 -18.01 -43.00 20.20
N GLU A 414 -18.24 -42.58 18.97
CA GLU A 414 -17.34 -42.80 17.84
C GLU A 414 -16.01 -42.05 18.02
N ALA A 415 -16.06 -40.82 18.56
CA ALA A 415 -14.86 -40.04 18.87
C ALA A 415 -14.01 -40.65 19.99
N LYS A 416 -14.65 -41.30 20.99
CA LYS A 416 -13.97 -41.94 22.12
C LYS A 416 -13.35 -43.30 21.77
N LYS A 417 -13.96 -44.05 20.85
CA LYS A 417 -13.49 -45.38 20.42
C LYS A 417 -12.24 -45.32 19.54
N ALA A 418 -12.03 -44.21 18.84
CA ALA A 418 -10.94 -44.05 17.89
C ALA A 418 -9.56 -43.93 18.57
N LYS A 419 -8.55 -44.61 18.03
CA LYS A 419 -7.16 -44.52 18.52
C LYS A 419 -6.40 -43.36 17.90
N THR A 420 -6.76 -42.99 16.68
CA THR A 420 -6.14 -41.88 15.95
C THR A 420 -7.14 -40.77 15.65
N ASP A 421 -6.67 -39.53 15.48
CA ASP A 421 -7.55 -38.41 15.16
C ASP A 421 -8.23 -38.57 13.79
N LYS A 422 -7.57 -39.26 12.85
CA LYS A 422 -8.14 -39.63 11.56
C LYS A 422 -9.32 -40.58 11.70
N GLU A 423 -9.17 -41.64 12.49
CA GLU A 423 -10.27 -42.57 12.79
C GLU A 423 -11.42 -41.87 13.48
N ALA A 424 -11.13 -40.95 14.42
CA ALA A 424 -12.15 -40.18 15.12
C ALA A 424 -12.93 -39.30 14.15
N GLY A 425 -12.23 -38.53 13.29
CA GLY A 425 -12.89 -37.68 12.30
C GLY A 425 -13.72 -38.48 11.30
N GLN A 426 -13.20 -39.60 10.80
CA GLN A 426 -13.96 -40.48 9.91
C GLN A 426 -15.18 -41.08 10.61
N GLY A 427 -15.05 -41.50 11.86
CA GLY A 427 -16.15 -42.03 12.67
C GLY A 427 -17.25 -41.01 12.90
N ILE A 428 -16.90 -39.77 13.25
CA ILE A 428 -17.84 -38.65 13.43
C ILE A 428 -18.61 -38.41 12.13
N VAL A 429 -17.91 -38.29 11.00
CA VAL A 429 -18.55 -38.02 9.70
C VAL A 429 -19.44 -39.17 9.25
N ASN A 430 -19.00 -40.43 9.44
CA ASN A 430 -19.81 -41.59 9.11
C ASN A 430 -21.08 -41.65 9.95
N LYS A 431 -21.00 -41.29 11.24
CA LYS A 431 -22.17 -41.22 12.12
C LYS A 431 -23.15 -40.13 11.67
N LEU A 432 -22.64 -38.95 11.35
CA LEU A 432 -23.44 -37.84 10.83
C LEU A 432 -24.12 -38.20 9.49
N SER A 433 -23.41 -38.92 8.63
CA SER A 433 -23.95 -39.45 7.38
C SER A 433 -25.07 -40.47 7.62
N SER A 434 -24.88 -41.39 8.57
CA SER A 434 -25.92 -42.37 8.95
C SER A 434 -27.17 -41.75 9.57
N LYS A 435 -27.04 -40.60 10.24
CA LYS A 435 -28.16 -39.83 10.80
C LYS A 435 -28.89 -38.98 9.75
N GLY A 436 -28.40 -38.92 8.51
CA GLY A 436 -28.95 -38.07 7.44
C GLY A 436 -28.55 -36.60 7.53
N SER A 437 -27.74 -36.20 8.51
CA SER A 437 -27.25 -34.83 8.69
C SER A 437 -26.18 -34.42 7.67
N LEU A 438 -25.62 -35.39 6.93
CA LEU A 438 -24.56 -35.15 5.96
C LEU A 438 -24.69 -36.12 4.79
N LYS A 439 -24.59 -35.65 3.55
CA LYS A 439 -24.61 -36.55 2.39
C LYS A 439 -23.20 -37.02 2.03
N PRO A 440 -23.01 -38.24 1.47
CA PRO A 440 -21.70 -38.72 1.02
C PRO A 440 -21.02 -37.81 -0.02
N GLU A 441 -21.80 -37.04 -0.76
CA GLU A 441 -21.30 -36.08 -1.76
C GLU A 441 -20.82 -34.74 -1.16
N ASP A 442 -21.12 -34.48 0.11
CA ASP A 442 -20.86 -33.19 0.78
C ASP A 442 -19.50 -33.12 1.48
N TYR A 443 -18.83 -34.26 1.61
CA TYR A 443 -17.53 -34.37 2.24
C TYR A 443 -16.59 -35.31 1.51
N GLN A 444 -15.29 -35.19 1.81
CA GLN A 444 -14.29 -36.16 1.44
C GLN A 444 -13.22 -36.24 2.54
N CYS A 445 -12.83 -37.46 2.91
CA CYS A 445 -11.80 -37.67 3.93
C CYS A 445 -10.43 -37.87 3.28
N GLY A 446 -9.49 -36.98 3.60
CA GLY A 446 -8.11 -37.06 3.13
C GLY A 446 -7.17 -37.76 4.12
N LEU A 447 -5.87 -37.61 3.89
CA LEU A 447 -4.83 -38.19 4.76
C LEU A 447 -4.74 -37.50 6.11
N THR A 448 -4.73 -36.16 6.12
CA THR A 448 -4.54 -35.33 7.34
C THR A 448 -5.71 -34.39 7.64
N LYS A 449 -6.65 -34.26 6.70
CA LYS A 449 -7.76 -33.30 6.77
C LYS A 449 -9.07 -33.93 6.28
N VAL A 450 -10.18 -33.40 6.78
CA VAL A 450 -11.51 -33.60 6.21
C VAL A 450 -11.86 -32.40 5.34
N PHE A 451 -12.47 -32.68 4.20
CA PHE A 451 -12.84 -31.71 3.19
C PHE A 451 -14.36 -31.63 3.12
N PHE A 452 -14.92 -30.42 3.01
CA PHE A 452 -16.35 -30.18 2.97
C PHE A 452 -16.72 -29.24 1.82
N LYS A 453 -17.92 -29.44 1.26
CA LYS A 453 -18.53 -28.49 0.35
C LYS A 453 -18.88 -27.18 1.07
N ALA A 454 -19.17 -26.15 0.29
CA ALA A 454 -19.65 -24.88 0.83
C ALA A 454 -20.98 -25.07 1.59
N GLY A 455 -21.17 -24.35 2.71
CA GLY A 455 -22.37 -24.41 3.54
C GLY A 455 -22.40 -25.55 4.56
N VAL A 456 -21.72 -26.67 4.31
CA VAL A 456 -21.76 -27.86 5.18
C VAL A 456 -21.22 -27.59 6.58
N LEU A 457 -20.11 -26.87 6.71
CA LEU A 457 -19.56 -26.52 8.04
C LEU A 457 -20.51 -25.63 8.85
N ALA A 458 -21.26 -24.73 8.21
CA ALA A 458 -22.23 -23.89 8.90
C ALA A 458 -23.36 -24.74 9.49
N HIS A 459 -23.87 -25.69 8.71
CA HIS A 459 -24.86 -26.66 9.20
C HIS A 459 -24.33 -27.52 10.36
N LEU A 460 -23.05 -27.93 10.32
CA LEU A 460 -22.43 -28.66 11.43
C LEU A 460 -22.25 -27.80 12.69
N GLU A 461 -22.02 -26.49 12.56
CA GLU A 461 -22.01 -25.58 13.71
C GLU A 461 -23.41 -25.42 14.32
N GLU A 462 -24.46 -25.30 13.51
CA GLU A 462 -25.85 -25.23 14.01
C GLU A 462 -26.21 -26.46 14.85
N LEU A 463 -25.97 -27.66 14.32
CA LEU A 463 -26.20 -28.91 15.05
C LEU A 463 -25.38 -28.99 16.35
N ARG A 464 -24.16 -28.47 16.32
CA ARG A 464 -23.27 -28.44 17.49
C ARG A 464 -23.80 -27.47 18.54
N ASP A 465 -24.27 -26.30 18.14
CA ASP A 465 -24.79 -25.27 19.04
C ASP A 465 -26.09 -25.74 19.71
N GLU A 466 -26.95 -26.47 19.01
CA GLU A 466 -28.15 -27.10 19.58
C GLU A 466 -27.79 -28.09 20.71
N GLU A 467 -26.85 -29.01 20.45
CA GLU A 467 -26.40 -29.99 21.45
C GLU A 467 -25.68 -29.32 22.63
N LEU A 468 -24.80 -28.35 22.35
CA LEU A 468 -24.10 -27.59 23.39
C LEU A 468 -25.06 -26.79 24.26
N SER A 469 -26.10 -26.19 23.69
CA SER A 469 -27.11 -25.44 24.44
C SER A 469 -27.77 -26.30 25.50
N ILE A 470 -28.13 -27.55 25.18
CA ILE A 470 -28.72 -28.50 26.12
C ILE A 470 -27.73 -28.83 27.25
N ILE A 471 -26.48 -29.13 26.91
CA ILE A 471 -25.44 -29.51 27.87
C ILE A 471 -25.11 -28.35 28.81
N ILE A 472 -24.88 -27.16 28.26
CA ILE A 472 -24.53 -25.96 29.01
C ILE A 472 -25.69 -25.53 29.90
N THR A 473 -26.93 -25.61 29.44
CA THR A 473 -28.11 -25.29 30.28
C THR A 473 -28.20 -26.22 31.49
N LYS A 474 -28.00 -27.53 31.30
CA LYS A 474 -27.96 -28.51 32.41
C LYS A 474 -26.80 -28.21 33.39
N PHE A 475 -25.63 -27.89 32.87
CA PHE A 475 -24.48 -27.52 33.69
C PHE A 475 -24.72 -26.23 34.49
N GLN A 476 -25.23 -25.18 33.85
CA GLN A 476 -25.59 -23.92 34.51
C GLN A 476 -26.64 -24.14 35.60
N SER A 477 -27.64 -25.00 35.36
CA SER A 477 -28.64 -25.39 36.36
C SER A 477 -27.98 -26.04 37.59
N ALA A 478 -27.03 -26.97 37.38
CA ALA A 478 -26.31 -27.63 38.46
C ALA A 478 -25.44 -26.64 39.25
N CYS A 479 -24.72 -25.73 38.58
CA CYS A 479 -23.93 -24.69 39.23
C CYS A 479 -24.80 -23.75 40.07
N ARG A 480 -25.94 -23.30 39.52
CA ARG A 480 -26.89 -22.43 40.25
C ARG A 480 -27.45 -23.14 41.47
N HIS A 481 -27.80 -24.42 41.35
CA HIS A 481 -28.25 -25.23 42.49
C HIS A 481 -27.15 -25.33 43.56
N TYR A 482 -25.91 -25.65 43.18
CA TYR A 482 -24.79 -25.74 44.12
C TYR A 482 -24.54 -24.42 44.86
N LEU A 483 -24.52 -23.29 44.15
CA LEU A 483 -24.34 -21.96 44.74
C LEU A 483 -25.51 -21.61 45.68
N ALA A 484 -26.74 -21.95 45.31
CA ALA A 484 -27.92 -21.72 46.15
C ALA A 484 -27.86 -22.56 47.44
N MET A 485 -27.45 -23.83 47.35
CA MET A 485 -27.27 -24.70 48.52
C MET A 485 -26.15 -24.20 49.44
N TRP A 486 -25.07 -23.66 48.88
CA TRP A 486 -24.00 -23.07 49.66
C TRP A 486 -24.45 -21.77 50.36
N ASP A 487 -25.19 -20.89 49.66
CA ASP A 487 -25.76 -19.69 50.28
C ASP A 487 -26.78 -20.03 51.37
N TYR A 488 -27.59 -21.07 51.16
CA TYR A 488 -28.53 -21.58 52.15
C TYR A 488 -27.81 -22.06 53.42
N LYS A 489 -26.74 -22.85 53.27
CA LYS A 489 -25.93 -23.32 54.40
C LYS A 489 -25.29 -22.16 55.15
N ARG A 490 -24.71 -21.19 54.42
CA ARG A 490 -24.14 -19.97 55.00
C ARG A 490 -25.15 -19.18 55.83
N ARG A 491 -26.41 -19.07 55.38
CA ARG A 491 -27.49 -18.37 56.11
C ARG A 491 -27.97 -19.14 57.33
N LEU A 492 -27.93 -20.47 57.30
CA LEU A 492 -28.21 -21.31 58.46
C LEU A 492 -27.15 -21.16 59.54
N ASP A 493 -25.87 -21.14 59.15
CA ASP A 493 -24.73 -21.00 60.08
C ASP A 493 -24.65 -19.58 60.72
N GLN A 494 -25.41 -18.60 60.20
CA GLN A 494 -25.51 -17.23 60.74
C GLN A 494 -26.67 -17.03 61.74
N LYS A 495 -27.56 -18.01 61.88
CA LYS A 495 -28.62 -18.02 62.90
C LYS A 495 -28.14 -18.76 64.14
#